data_AF-A0A816NEF4-F1
#
_entry.id   AF-A0A816NEF4-F1
#
_cell.length_a   1.000
_cell.length_b   1.000
_cell.length_c   1.000
_cell.angle_alpha   90.00
_cell.angle_beta   90.00
_cell.angle_gamma   90.00
#
_symmetry.space_group_name_H-M   'P 1'
#
loop_
_entity.id
_entity.type
_entity.pdbx_description
1 polymer ?
#
loop_
_entity_poly.entity_id
_entity_poly.type
_entity_poly.pdbx_seq_one_letter_code
_entity_poly.pdbx_strand_id
1 'polypeptide(L)' 'MFSHLVNIAANAKWSQNGLTVAGGHGRGDATSQLNGHRGLFVDDD' A
#
# COMPACT_ATOMS: atom_id res chain seq x y z
N MET A 1 -0.73 -6.63 -23.68
CA MET A 1 -0.60 -7.12 -22.29
C MET A 1 0.40 -6.22 -21.57
N PHE A 2 -0.09 -5.11 -21.01
CA PHE A 2 0.65 -4.24 -20.09
C PHE A 2 -0.34 -3.87 -18.99
N SER A 3 0.10 -4.07 -17.75
CA SER A 3 -0.69 -3.99 -16.53
C SER A 3 -1.30 -2.61 -16.33
N HIS A 4 -2.53 -2.63 -15.82
CA HIS A 4 -3.28 -1.48 -15.34
C HIS A 4 -2.54 -0.90 -14.12
N LEU A 5 -1.49 -0.11 -14.34
CA LEU A 5 -0.82 0.61 -13.26
C LEU A 5 -1.85 1.55 -12.63
N VAL A 6 -2.04 1.42 -11.32
CA VAL A 6 -3.00 2.24 -10.58
C VAL A 6 -2.54 3.70 -10.68
N ASN A 7 -3.35 4.57 -11.29
CA ASN A 7 -3.08 6.00 -11.39
C ASN A 7 -3.44 6.68 -10.06
N ILE A 8 -2.52 6.65 -9.10
CA ILE A 8 -2.66 7.35 -7.81
C ILE A 8 -2.00 8.72 -7.97
N ALA A 9 -2.77 9.79 -7.83
CA ALA A 9 -2.24 11.14 -7.87
C ALA A 9 -1.24 11.37 -6.72
N ALA A 10 -0.16 12.11 -6.96
CA ALA A 10 0.86 12.40 -5.95
C ALA A 10 0.30 13.12 -4.70
N ASN A 11 -0.83 13.82 -4.84
CA ASN A 11 -1.53 14.49 -3.75
C ASN A 11 -2.73 13.70 -3.22
N ALA A 12 -2.86 12.42 -3.58
CA ALA A 12 -3.96 11.58 -3.14
C ALA A 12 -4.04 11.59 -1.61
N LYS A 13 -5.20 11.98 -1.11
CA LYS A 13 -5.52 11.91 0.32
C LYS A 13 -6.22 10.58 0.61
N TRP A 14 -6.24 10.22 1.89
CA TRP A 14 -7.03 9.10 2.36
C TRP A 14 -8.48 9.20 1.87
N SER A 15 -9.03 8.08 1.41
CA SER A 15 -10.43 7.93 1.02
C SER A 15 -11.01 6.76 1.79
N GLN A 16 -12.23 6.88 2.29
CA GLN A 16 -12.93 5.78 2.96
C GLN A 16 -13.14 4.58 2.04
N ASN A 17 -13.21 4.82 0.71
CA ASN A 17 -13.31 3.79 -0.32
C ASN A 17 -11.94 3.44 -0.93
N GLY A 18 -10.84 3.82 -0.29
CA GLY A 18 -9.49 3.48 -0.73
C GLY A 18 -9.22 1.98 -0.61
N LEU A 19 -8.35 1.45 -1.48
CA LEU A 19 -7.91 0.07 -1.44
C LEU A 19 -6.60 -0.04 -0.64
N THR A 20 -6.63 -0.79 0.47
CA THR A 20 -5.40 -1.18 1.17
C THR A 20 -4.69 -2.26 0.35
N VAL A 21 -3.55 -1.90 -0.25
CA VAL A 21 -2.74 -2.82 -1.07
C VAL A 21 -1.69 -3.59 -0.27
N ALA A 22 -1.29 -3.06 0.89
CA ALA A 22 -0.35 -3.68 1.81
C ALA A 22 -0.84 -3.50 3.25
N GLY A 23 -0.80 -4.56 4.06
CA GLY A 23 -1.35 -4.58 5.42
C GLY A 23 -2.85 -4.94 5.47
N GLY A 24 -3.35 -5.17 6.68
CA GLY A 24 -4.77 -5.51 6.95
C GLY A 24 -5.10 -7.01 6.96
N HIS A 25 -4.26 -7.88 6.37
CA HIS A 25 -4.46 -9.34 6.31
C HIS A 25 -3.67 -10.13 7.37
N GLY A 26 -3.29 -9.48 8.47
CA GLY A 26 -2.46 -10.09 9.52
C GLY A 26 -1.00 -10.31 9.10
N ARG A 27 -0.27 -11.07 9.92
CA ARG A 27 1.17 -11.38 9.74
C ARG A 27 1.36 -12.53 8.75
N GLY A 28 2.26 -12.37 7.78
CA GLY A 28 2.66 -13.43 6.85
C GLY A 28 3.49 -12.89 5.68
N ASP A 29 3.83 -13.77 4.73
CA ASP A 29 4.81 -13.48 3.67
C ASP A 29 4.17 -13.09 2.34
N ALA A 30 2.84 -12.89 2.31
CA ALA A 30 2.14 -12.38 1.12
C ALA A 30 2.34 -10.86 0.96
N THR A 31 2.21 -10.35 -0.26
CA THR A 31 2.38 -8.92 -0.58
C THR A 31 1.37 -8.00 0.12
N SER A 32 0.23 -8.53 0.54
CA SER A 32 -0.80 -7.81 1.32
C SER A 32 -0.61 -7.90 2.84
N GLN A 33 0.44 -8.57 3.31
CA GLN A 33 0.73 -8.79 4.73
C GLN A 33 2.00 -8.06 5.17
N LEU A 34 2.05 -7.68 6.44
CA LEU A 34 3.24 -7.07 7.05
C LEU A 34 3.77 -8.02 8.12
N ASN A 35 5.03 -8.46 8.01
CA ASN A 35 5.65 -9.44 8.91
C ASN A 35 6.82 -8.81 9.69
N GLY A 36 6.57 -8.40 10.94
CA GLY A 36 7.63 -7.88 11.81
C GLY A 36 8.14 -6.48 11.46
N HIS A 37 7.39 -5.71 10.66
CA HIS A 37 7.73 -4.31 10.38
C HIS A 37 7.68 -3.47 11.67
N ARG A 38 8.69 -2.63 11.88
CA ARG A 38 8.75 -1.70 13.03
C ARG A 38 8.23 -0.30 12.70
N GLY A 39 7.93 -0.02 11.43
CA GLY A 39 7.42 1.25 10.95
C GLY A 39 7.40 1.28 9.43
N LEU A 40 6.63 2.21 8.88
CA LEU A 40 6.64 2.61 7.47
C LEU A 40 6.93 4.10 7.44
N PHE A 41 7.82 4.54 6.56
CA PHE A 41 8.03 5.95 6.26
C PHE A 41 7.92 6.14 4.75
N VAL A 42 7.43 7.32 4.37
CA VAL A 42 7.39 7.77 2.98
C VAL A 42 8.45 8.86 2.89
N ASP A 43 9.31 8.76 1.88
CA ASP A 43 10.28 9.79 1.54
C ASP A 43 9.80 10.51 0.28
N ASP A 44 10.05 11.81 0.21
CA ASP A 44 9.57 12.70 -0.85
C ASP A 44 10.66 13.03 -1.89
N ASP A 45 11.90 12.50 -1.74
CA ASP A 45 13.04 12.67 -2.66
C ASP A 45 12.99 11.81 -3.95
#